data_AF-A0A954X5S2-F1
#
_entry.id   AF-A0A954X5S2-F1
#
_cell.length_a   1.000
_cell.length_b   1.000
_cell.length_c   1.000
_cell.angle_alpha   90.00
_cell.angle_beta   90.00
_cell.angle_gamma   90.00
#
_symmetry.space_group_name_H-M   'P 1'
#
loop_
_entity.id
_entity.type
_entity.pdbx_description
1 polymer ?
#
loop_
_entity_poly.entity_id
_entity_poly.type
_entity_poly.pdbx_seq_one_letter_code
_entity_poly.pdbx_strand_id
1 'polypeptide(L)' 'QVRLQGPLKELGLYTVKIHLHQEIEADLKVWVVPTVGADDNG' A
#
# COMPACT_ATOMS: atom_id res chain seq x y z
N GLN A 1 8.28 -11.29 0.41
CA GLN A 1 7.65 -10.74 1.65
C GLN A 1 7.50 -9.23 1.52
N VAL A 2 6.34 -8.68 1.92
CA VAL A 2 6.10 -7.22 1.98
C VAL A 2 6.63 -6.69 3.32
N ARG A 3 7.44 -5.62 3.27
CA ARG A 3 8.01 -4.98 4.46
C ARG A 3 7.39 -3.61 4.65
N LEU A 4 6.40 -3.53 5.54
CA LEU A 4 5.75 -2.28 5.92
C LEU A 4 6.44 -1.70 7.15
N GLN A 5 6.67 -0.38 7.15
CA GLN A 5 7.14 0.36 8.34
C GLN A 5 5.98 0.70 9.30
N GLY A 6 4.74 0.43 8.89
CA GLY A 6 3.52 0.69 9.64
C GLY A 6 2.26 0.43 8.79
N PRO A 7 1.06 0.57 9.36
CA PRO A 7 -0.19 0.39 8.62
C PRO A 7 -0.42 1.50 7.58
N LEU A 8 -1.01 1.17 6.43
CA LEU A 8 -1.44 2.14 5.42
C LEU A 8 -2.87 2.60 5.76
N LYS A 9 -3.03 3.84 6.23
CA LYS A 9 -4.30 4.32 6.82
C LYS A 9 -4.95 5.49 6.09
N GLU A 10 -4.15 6.32 5.43
CA GLU A 10 -4.65 7.53 4.78
C GLU A 10 -4.80 7.29 3.28
N LEU A 11 -5.70 8.05 2.63
CA LEU A 11 -5.80 8.04 1.18
C LEU A 11 -4.51 8.56 0.55
N GLY A 12 -4.03 7.86 -0.47
CA GLY A 12 -2.80 8.27 -1.16
C GLY A 12 -1.98 7.12 -1.73
N LEU A 13 -0.87 7.48 -2.36
CA LEU A 13 0.07 6.54 -2.96
C LEU A 13 1.24 6.30 -2.01
N TYR A 14 1.52 5.05 -1.71
CA TYR A 14 2.61 4.60 -0.87
C TYR A 14 3.61 3.81 -1.70
N THR A 15 4.89 3.95 -1.38
CA THR A 15 5.95 3.05 -1.86
C THR A 15 6.35 2.15 -0.72
N VAL A 16 6.25 0.84 -0.91
CA VAL A 16 6.63 -0.17 0.09
C VAL A 16 7.75 -1.04 -0.45
N LYS A 17 8.70 -1.38 0.41
CA LYS A 17 9.79 -2.29 0.06
C LYS A 17 9.28 -3.73 0.07
N ILE A 18 9.61 -4.48 -0.98
CA ILE A 18 9.33 -5.91 -1.07
C ILE A 18 10.63 -6.68 -1.28
N HIS A 19 10.74 -7.82 -0.62
CA HIS A 19 11.84 -8.77 -0.78
C HIS A 19 11.31 -9.98 -1.55
N LEU A 20 11.73 -10.15 -2.81
CA LEU A 20 11.21 -11.18 -3.71
C LEU A 20 11.97 -12.50 -3.55
N HIS A 21 13.29 -12.43 -3.45
CA HIS A 21 14.19 -13.55 -3.19
C HIS A 21 15.51 -13.03 -2.60
N GLN A 22 16.42 -13.91 -2.19
CA GLN A 22 17.58 -13.67 -1.31
C GLN A 22 18.34 -12.35 -1.58
N GLU A 23 18.49 -11.94 -2.84
CA GLU A 23 19.21 -10.72 -3.24
C GLU A 23 18.37 -9.75 -4.09
N ILE A 24 17.05 -9.97 -4.18
CA ILE A 24 16.16 -9.16 -5.01
C ILE A 24 15.20 -8.37 -4.12
N GLU A 25 15.47 -7.07 -4.02
CA GLU A 25 14.55 -6.09 -3.45
C GLU A 25 13.89 -5.24 -4.54
N ALA A 26 12.66 -4.82 -4.30
CA ALA A 26 11.92 -3.96 -5.21
C ALA A 26 11.02 -2.96 -4.46
N ASP A 27 10.61 -1.93 -5.18
CA ASP A 27 9.61 -0.95 -4.74
C ASP A 27 8.25 -1.31 -5.32
N LEU A 28 7.25 -1.43 -4.46
CA LEU A 28 5.86 -1.63 -4.84
C LEU A 28 5.07 -0.35 -4.54
N LYS A 29 4.45 0.20 -5.58
CA LYS A 29 3.51 1.32 -5.45
C LYS A 29 2.12 0.80 -5.09
N VAL A 30 1.59 1.24 -3.96
CA VAL A 30 0.28 0.85 -3.44
C VAL A 30 -0.58 2.09 -3.33
N TRP A 31 -1.78 2.05 -3.90
CA TRP A 31 -2.73 3.16 -3.81
C TRP A 31 -3.85 2.81 -2.83
N VAL A 32 -3.97 3.59 -1.77
CA VAL A 32 -5.13 3.55 -0.88
C VAL A 32 -6.20 4.49 -1.45
N VAL A 33 -7.34 3.89 -1.79
CA VAL A 33 -8.51 4.57 -2.33
C VAL A 33 -9.70 4.39 -1.39
N PRO A 34 -10.69 5.30 -1.41
CA PRO A 34 -11.95 5.07 -0.71
C PRO A 34 -12.62 3.80 -1.24
N THR A 35 -13.25 3.04 -0.35
CA THR A 35 -14.15 1.97 -0.78
C THR A 35 -15.38 2.63 -1.39
N VAL A 36 -15.72 2.26 -2.62
CA VAL A 36 -16.96 2.71 -3.28
C VAL A 36 -18.16 2.39 -2.38
N GLY A 37 -18.83 3.43 -1.87
CA GLY A 37 -19.99 3.35 -0.96
C GLY A 37 -19.75 3.73 0.50
N ALA A 38 -18.51 4.01 0.94
CA ALA A 38 -18.25 4.52 2.29
C ALA A 38 -18.46 6.05 2.41
N ASP A 39 -18.38 6.78 1.29
CA ASP A 39 -18.58 8.23 1.21
C ASP A 39 -19.87 8.64 0.47
N ASP A 40 -20.73 7.67 0.11
CA ASP A 40 -22.09 7.95 -0.37
C ASP A 40 -23.03 8.06 0.85
N ASN A 41 -22.81 9.11 1.65
CA ASN A 41 -23.89 9.63 2.48
C ASN A 41 -24.82 10.39 1.52
N GLY A 42 -25.99 9.81 1.24
CA GLY A 42 -27.05 10.45 0.46
C GLY A 42 -27.44 11.82 0.97
#